data_AF-A0A662Q3Z8-F1
#
_entry.id   AF-A0A662Q3Z8-F1
#
_cell.length_a   1.000
_cell.length_b   1.000
_cell.length_c   1.000
_cell.angle_alpha   90.00
_cell.angle_beta   90.00
_cell.angle_gamma   90.00
#
_symmetry.space_group_name_H-M   'P 1'
#
loop_
_entity.id
_entity.type
_entity.pdbx_description
1 polymer ?
#
loop_
_entity_poly.entity_id
_entity_poly.type
_entity_poly.pdbx_seq_one_letter_code
_entity_poly.pdbx_strand_id
1 'polypeptide(L)'
;MPTLNELIEFQKKFDKNYGLDWSNLSKEQKIEKLSRIAVALSGEIGEFCNLVKKVLREYDRTGKLPDEDMNEKLREELTDIFIYILKAAGQLLGMDLEKWYFEKMNYNARRFEKYKTS
;
A
#
# COMPACT_ATOMS: atom_id res chain seq x y z
N MET A 1 7.89 15.40 9.64
CA MET A 1 7.63 14.25 8.75
C MET A 1 6.55 14.66 7.77
N PRO A 2 6.61 14.22 6.50
CA PRO A 2 5.59 14.56 5.52
C PRO A 2 4.22 13.97 5.89
N THR A 3 3.15 14.67 5.54
CA THR A 3 1.76 14.21 5.52
C THR A 3 1.53 13.20 4.39
N LEU A 4 0.42 12.45 4.40
CA LEU A 4 0.12 11.52 3.30
C LEU A 4 -0.09 12.28 1.99
N ASN A 5 -0.69 13.47 2.05
CA ASN A 5 -0.87 14.33 0.88
C ASN A 5 0.49 14.77 0.31
N GLU A 6 1.46 15.12 1.15
CA GLU A 6 2.82 15.44 0.68
C GLU A 6 3.51 14.22 0.03
N LEU A 7 3.29 13.01 0.55
CA LEU A 7 3.80 11.77 -0.08
C LEU A 7 3.14 11.49 -1.43
N ILE A 8 1.83 11.71 -1.55
CA ILE A 8 1.10 11.60 -2.83
C ILE A 8 1.66 12.58 -3.86
N GLU A 9 1.89 13.83 -3.46
CA GLU A 9 2.44 14.85 -4.36
C GLU A 9 3.89 14.56 -4.74
N PHE A 10 4.69 14.01 -3.81
CA PHE A 10 6.01 13.49 -4.12
C PHE A 10 5.94 12.37 -5.18
N GLN A 11 5.07 11.37 -4.97
CA GLN A 11 4.91 10.23 -5.89
C GLN A 11 4.45 10.69 -7.28
N LYS A 12 3.50 11.63 -7.38
CA LYS A 12 3.08 12.27 -8.64
C LYS A 12 4.25 12.91 -9.38
N LYS A 13 5.09 13.69 -8.69
CA LYS A 13 6.26 14.33 -9.28
C LYS A 13 7.29 13.31 -9.73
N PHE A 14 7.56 12.30 -8.91
CA PHE A 14 8.45 11.20 -9.23
C PHE A 14 8.01 10.50 -10.52
N ASP A 15 6.76 10.01 -10.56
CA ASP A 15 6.23 9.29 -11.72
C ASP A 15 6.23 10.15 -13.00
N LYS A 16 5.91 11.45 -12.88
CA LYS A 16 5.97 12.38 -14.00
C LYS A 16 7.38 12.49 -14.60
N ASN A 17 8.44 12.46 -13.77
CA ASN A 17 9.82 12.51 -14.25
C ASN A 17 10.21 11.27 -15.06
N TYR A 18 9.51 10.15 -14.89
CA TYR A 18 9.69 8.91 -15.64
C TYR A 18 8.62 8.70 -16.73
N GLY A 19 7.92 9.76 -17.14
CA GLY A 19 6.94 9.71 -18.23
C GLY A 19 5.59 9.09 -17.85
N LEU A 20 5.32 8.91 -16.55
CA LEU A 20 4.07 8.38 -16.03
C LEU A 20 3.17 9.51 -15.50
N ASP A 21 2.84 10.50 -16.34
CA ASP A 21 1.90 11.57 -15.96
C ASP A 21 0.45 11.09 -16.16
N TRP A 22 -0.29 10.99 -15.06
CA TRP A 22 -1.67 10.48 -15.05
C TRP A 22 -2.71 11.60 -14.85
N SER A 23 -2.30 12.87 -14.88
CA SER A 23 -3.21 13.99 -14.59
C SER A 23 -4.37 14.13 -15.59
N ASN A 24 -4.19 13.68 -16.84
CA ASN A 24 -5.10 13.93 -17.96
C ASN A 24 -5.54 12.64 -18.70
N LEU A 25 -5.75 11.54 -17.97
CA LEU A 25 -6.18 10.27 -18.56
C LEU A 25 -7.64 10.31 -19.03
N SER A 26 -7.92 9.72 -20.21
CA SER A 26 -9.27 9.39 -20.67
C SER A 26 -9.93 8.36 -19.74
N LYS A 27 -11.25 8.13 -19.88
CA LYS A 27 -11.96 7.13 -19.07
C LYS A 27 -11.41 5.72 -19.30
N GLU A 28 -11.13 5.38 -20.54
CA GLU A 28 -10.57 4.09 -20.97
C GLU A 28 -9.17 3.90 -20.40
N GLN A 29 -8.34 4.94 -20.47
CA GLN A 29 -7.00 4.93 -19.89
C GLN A 29 -7.04 4.80 -18.36
N LYS A 30 -8.00 5.43 -17.68
CA LYS A 30 -8.20 5.26 -16.23
C LYS A 30 -8.55 3.81 -15.88
N ILE A 31 -9.43 3.17 -16.63
CA ILE A 31 -9.78 1.74 -16.42
C ILE A 31 -8.55 0.85 -16.63
N GLU A 32 -7.77 1.11 -17.68
CA GLU A 32 -6.52 0.38 -17.94
C GLU A 32 -5.52 0.55 -16.80
N LYS A 33 -5.30 1.78 -16.31
CA LYS A 33 -4.40 2.04 -15.17
C LYS A 33 -4.92 1.44 -13.88
N LEU A 34 -6.22 1.45 -13.63
CA LEU A 34 -6.83 0.76 -12.49
C LEU A 34 -6.47 -0.73 -12.50
N SER A 35 -6.64 -1.38 -13.65
CA SER A 35 -6.28 -2.80 -13.82
C SER A 35 -4.80 -3.03 -13.55
N ARG A 36 -3.91 -2.20 -14.12
CA ARG A 36 -2.46 -2.31 -13.91
C ARG A 36 -2.05 -2.13 -12.45
N ILE A 37 -2.60 -1.12 -11.76
CA ILE A 37 -2.34 -0.91 -10.33
C ILE A 37 -2.83 -2.11 -9.52
N ALA A 38 -4.03 -2.62 -9.80
CA ALA A 38 -4.57 -3.77 -9.07
C ALA A 38 -3.69 -5.01 -9.22
N VAL A 39 -3.21 -5.29 -10.45
CA VAL A 39 -2.30 -6.40 -10.73
C VAL A 39 -0.97 -6.20 -10.02
N ALA A 40 -0.35 -5.02 -10.11
CA ALA A 40 0.94 -4.74 -9.50
C ALA A 40 0.86 -4.80 -7.96
N LEU A 41 -0.14 -4.15 -7.37
CA LEU A 41 -0.40 -4.20 -5.92
C LEU A 41 -0.58 -5.64 -5.43
N SER A 42 -1.30 -6.47 -6.20
CA SER A 42 -1.47 -7.89 -5.86
C SER A 42 -0.15 -8.67 -5.97
N GLY A 43 0.72 -8.27 -6.91
CA GLY A 43 2.09 -8.77 -7.05
C GLY A 43 2.89 -8.53 -5.77
N GLU A 44 3.03 -7.27 -5.36
CA GLU A 44 3.81 -6.91 -4.15
C GLU A 44 3.25 -7.58 -2.88
N ILE A 45 1.91 -7.67 -2.76
CA ILE A 45 1.28 -8.45 -1.67
C ILE A 45 1.69 -9.92 -1.73
N GLY A 46 1.74 -10.51 -2.93
CA GLY A 46 2.17 -11.89 -3.13
C GLY A 46 3.63 -12.13 -2.75
N GLU A 47 4.52 -11.19 -3.09
CA GLU A 47 5.94 -11.22 -2.74
C GLU A 47 6.13 -11.12 -1.22
N PHE A 48 5.48 -10.14 -0.58
CA PHE A 48 5.43 -10.02 0.87
C PHE A 48 4.93 -11.32 1.53
N CYS A 49 3.80 -11.87 1.07
CA CYS A 49 3.25 -13.12 1.60
C CYS A 49 4.23 -14.29 1.42
N ASN A 50 4.98 -14.33 0.32
CA ASN A 50 5.96 -15.36 0.07
C ASN A 50 7.15 -15.27 1.04
N LEU A 51 7.61 -14.06 1.38
CA LEU A 51 8.63 -13.85 2.41
C LEU A 51 8.13 -14.28 3.79
N VAL A 52 6.93 -13.85 4.20
CA VAL A 52 6.31 -14.28 5.47
C VAL A 52 6.22 -15.80 5.56
N LYS A 53 5.81 -16.47 4.48
CA LYS A 53 5.77 -17.93 4.40
C LYS A 53 7.16 -18.56 4.58
N LYS A 54 8.24 -17.95 4.08
CA LYS A 54 9.61 -18.43 4.30
C LYS A 54 10.04 -18.25 5.75
N VAL A 55 9.72 -17.10 6.37
CA VAL A 55 10.01 -16.83 7.79
C VAL A 55 9.36 -17.88 8.68
N LEU A 56 8.06 -18.12 8.51
CA LEU A 56 7.35 -19.11 9.32
C LEU A 56 7.95 -20.51 9.17
N ARG A 57 8.27 -20.92 7.93
CA ARG A 57 8.85 -22.24 7.67
C ARG A 57 10.21 -22.43 8.32
N GLU A 58 11.03 -21.38 8.36
CA GLU A 58 12.35 -21.44 9.01
C GLU A 58 12.23 -21.44 10.53
N TYR A 59 11.31 -20.65 11.08
CA TYR A 59 11.00 -20.66 12.49
C TYR A 59 10.49 -22.03 12.94
N ASP A 60 9.55 -22.63 12.23
CA ASP A 60 9.01 -23.97 12.54
C ASP A 60 10.10 -25.05 12.51
N ARG A 61 11.10 -24.89 11.63
CA ARG A 61 12.21 -25.85 11.46
C ARG A 61 13.32 -25.68 12.50
N THR A 62 13.62 -24.45 12.91
CA THR A 62 14.85 -24.13 13.66
C THR A 62 14.62 -23.36 14.96
N GLY A 63 13.41 -22.85 15.19
CA GLY A 63 13.09 -21.94 16.29
C GLY A 63 13.70 -20.54 16.17
N LYS A 64 14.38 -20.23 15.05
CA LYS A 64 15.09 -18.97 14.85
C LYS A 64 14.17 -17.92 14.24
N LEU A 65 14.27 -16.70 14.76
CA LEU A 65 13.66 -15.51 14.18
C LEU A 65 14.39 -15.10 12.89
N PRO A 66 13.74 -14.34 12.00
CA PRO A 66 14.38 -13.81 10.80
C PRO A 66 15.60 -12.95 11.15
N ASP A 67 16.65 -13.07 10.34
CA ASP A 67 17.81 -12.19 10.39
C ASP A 67 17.52 -10.82 9.77
N GLU A 68 18.50 -9.92 9.80
CA GLU A 68 18.29 -8.55 9.32
C GLU A 68 18.08 -8.48 7.80
N ASP A 69 18.73 -9.33 7.01
CA ASP A 69 18.51 -9.41 5.56
C ASP A 69 17.05 -9.79 5.23
N MET A 70 16.49 -10.75 5.96
CA MET A 70 15.07 -11.09 5.82
C MET A 70 14.14 -9.95 6.28
N ASN A 71 14.49 -9.24 7.35
CA ASN A 71 13.72 -8.08 7.82
C ASN A 71 13.76 -6.92 6.82
N GLU A 72 14.91 -6.66 6.19
CA GLU A 72 15.04 -5.64 5.14
C GLU A 72 14.13 -5.97 3.96
N LYS A 73 14.15 -7.20 3.45
CA LYS A 73 13.25 -7.64 2.38
C LYS A 73 11.77 -7.47 2.74
N LEU A 74 11.38 -7.82 3.97
CA LEU A 74 10.00 -7.61 4.42
C LEU A 74 9.61 -6.12 4.45
N ARG A 75 10.54 -5.23 4.82
CA ARG A 75 10.32 -3.77 4.82
C ARG A 75 10.22 -3.23 3.39
N GLU A 76 11.03 -3.73 2.46
CA GLU A 76 10.99 -3.37 1.04
C GLU A 76 9.62 -3.71 0.44
N GLU A 77 9.18 -4.97 0.50
CA GLU A 77 7.90 -5.39 -0.06
C GLU A 77 6.71 -4.64 0.56
N LEU A 78 6.75 -4.38 1.88
CA LEU A 78 5.72 -3.59 2.54
C LEU A 78 5.70 -2.13 2.06
N THR A 79 6.88 -1.58 1.75
CA THR A 79 7.02 -0.23 1.19
C THR A 79 6.49 -0.19 -0.24
N ASP A 80 6.75 -1.21 -1.05
CA ASP A 80 6.24 -1.31 -2.42
C ASP A 80 4.70 -1.40 -2.45
N ILE A 81 4.11 -2.20 -1.56
CA ILE A 81 2.65 -2.21 -1.34
C ILE A 81 2.14 -0.79 -1.04
N PHE A 82 2.82 -0.08 -0.13
CA PHE A 82 2.42 1.27 0.25
C PHE A 82 2.51 2.27 -0.91
N ILE A 83 3.56 2.18 -1.75
CA ILE A 83 3.71 3.00 -2.96
C ILE A 83 2.50 2.81 -3.89
N TYR A 84 2.08 1.57 -4.16
CA TYR A 84 0.93 1.34 -5.02
C TYR A 84 -0.40 1.82 -4.42
N ILE A 85 -0.55 1.79 -3.09
CA ILE A 85 -1.70 2.41 -2.41
C ILE A 85 -1.72 3.93 -2.64
N LEU A 86 -0.58 4.60 -2.49
CA LEU A 86 -0.48 6.05 -2.75
C LEU A 86 -0.77 6.39 -4.20
N LYS A 87 -0.28 5.60 -5.16
CA LYS A 87 -0.57 5.78 -6.59
C LYS A 87 -2.06 5.60 -6.88
N ALA A 88 -2.69 4.56 -6.34
CA ALA A 88 -4.11 4.32 -6.48
C ALA A 88 -4.95 5.49 -5.94
N ALA A 89 -4.69 5.89 -4.69
CA ALA A 89 -5.43 6.94 -4.02
C ALA A 89 -5.21 8.30 -4.72
N GLY A 90 -3.96 8.68 -4.92
CA GLY A 90 -3.58 10.03 -5.32
C GLY A 90 -3.64 10.30 -6.82
N GLN A 91 -3.19 9.36 -7.66
CA GLN A 91 -3.08 9.58 -9.10
C GLN A 91 -4.32 9.11 -9.88
N LEU A 92 -5.00 8.07 -9.39
CA LEU A 92 -6.10 7.46 -10.12
C LEU A 92 -7.48 7.87 -9.58
N LEU A 93 -7.67 7.76 -8.26
CA LEU A 93 -8.97 8.00 -7.62
C LEU A 93 -9.17 9.45 -7.14
N GLY A 94 -8.10 10.24 -7.06
CA GLY A 94 -8.15 11.62 -6.57
C GLY A 94 -8.62 11.70 -5.12
N MET A 95 -8.27 10.71 -4.31
CA MET A 95 -8.71 10.59 -2.92
C MET A 95 -7.81 11.39 -1.98
N ASP A 96 -8.45 12.13 -1.07
CA ASP A 96 -7.83 12.55 0.19
C ASP A 96 -7.81 11.34 1.13
N LEU A 97 -6.69 10.62 1.13
CA LEU A 97 -6.56 9.36 1.85
C LEU A 97 -6.65 9.55 3.37
N GLU A 98 -6.17 10.68 3.90
CA GLU A 98 -6.25 11.00 5.34
C GLU A 98 -7.70 11.16 5.76
N LYS A 99 -8.46 11.98 5.02
CA LYS A 99 -9.89 12.17 5.29
C LYS A 99 -10.66 10.85 5.22
N TRP A 100 -10.44 10.05 4.17
CA TRP A 100 -11.08 8.75 4.00
C TRP A 100 -10.75 7.78 5.13
N TYR A 101 -9.50 7.76 5.58
CA TYR A 101 -9.08 6.96 6.72
C TYR A 101 -9.86 7.34 7.98
N PHE A 102 -9.92 8.63 8.33
CA PHE A 102 -10.63 9.10 9.52
C PHE A 102 -12.14 8.82 9.45
N GLU A 103 -12.78 9.05 8.30
CA GLU A 103 -14.18 8.72 8.09
C GLU A 103 -14.45 7.21 8.30
N LYS A 104 -13.57 6.36 7.75
CA LYS A 104 -13.68 4.91 7.90
C LYS A 104 -13.46 4.46 9.34
N MET A 105 -12.48 5.02 10.03
CA MET A 105 -12.20 4.68 11.43
C MET A 105 -13.32 5.12 12.36
N ASN A 106 -13.91 6.29 12.14
CA ASN A 106 -15.09 6.73 12.90
C ASN A 106 -16.30 5.81 12.68
N TYR A 107 -16.53 5.37 11.44
CA TYR A 107 -17.55 4.38 11.15
C TYR A 107 -17.26 3.05 11.85
N ASN A 108 -16.03 2.56 11.79
CA ASN A 108 -15.61 1.31 12.43
C ASN A 108 -15.73 1.39 13.95
N ALA A 109 -15.31 2.51 14.57
CA ALA A 109 -15.42 2.73 16.00
C ALA A 109 -16.87 2.59 16.49
N ARG A 110 -17.83 3.24 15.80
CA ARG A 110 -19.27 3.08 16.09
C ARG A 110 -19.74 1.64 15.90
N ARG A 111 -19.28 0.98 14.83
CA ARG A 111 -19.66 -0.42 14.53
C ARG A 111 -19.15 -1.41 15.58
N PHE A 112 -17.95 -1.18 16.11
CA PHE A 112 -17.28 -2.08 17.05
C PHE A 112 -17.38 -1.64 18.52
N GLU A 113 -18.10 -0.56 18.82
CA GLU A 113 -18.27 -0.02 20.17
C GLU A 113 -18.78 -1.07 21.17
N LYS A 114 -19.66 -1.97 20.72
CA LYS A 114 -20.16 -3.11 21.51
C LYS A 114 -19.10 -4.14 21.94
N TYR A 115 -17.89 -4.09 21.38
CA TYR A 115 -16.77 -4.97 21.74
C TYR A 115 -15.69 -4.25 22.55
N LYS A 116 -15.90 -2.98 22.90
CA LYS A 116 -14.94 -2.22 23.68
C LYS A 116 -14.89 -2.79 25.09
N THR A 117 -13.77 -3.42 25.46
CA THR A 117 -13.53 -3.85 26.84
C THR A 117 -13.35 -2.62 27.72
N SER A 118 -14.08 -2.60 28.84
CA SER A 118 -14.04 -1.57 29.89
C SER A 118 -12.68 -1.40 30.52
#